data_AF-A0A9N9TND4-F1
#
_entry.id   AF-A0A9N9TND4-F1
#
_cell.length_a   1.000
_cell.length_b   1.000
_cell.length_c   1.000
_cell.angle_alpha   90.00
_cell.angle_beta   90.00
_cell.angle_gamma   90.00
#
_symmetry.space_group_name_H-M   'P 1'
#
loop_
_entity.id
_entity.type
_entity.pdbx_description
1 polymer ?
#
loop_
_entity_poly.entity_id
_entity_poly.type
_entity_poly.pdbx_seq_one_letter_code
_entity_poly.pdbx_strand_id
1 'polypeptide(L)'
;MTPNPSVIKLTPEEYKQLASFNITYGRANTKFGDCLMALNEESFCFVHFGDTDAGIDELKETFPNANLSLNDGLIREKSHLFDSEQLDIKVTLKGTLFEMRVWEYLVHVPRGKTVFYEEVAKGIGKSKSVRAVAKAVAKNRIAYFVPCHRVIYKNLKLGNYKWGEDLKRKLLANEKQTAKRKFLDLFNNCRKKKLKEVAQEDREDK
;
A
#
# COMPACT_ATOMS: atom_id res chain seq x y z
N MET A 1 14.18 -0.51 9.39
CA MET A 1 13.08 -1.00 8.52
C MET A 1 12.06 0.10 8.44
N THR A 2 11.47 0.37 7.27
CA THR A 2 10.35 1.32 7.18
C THR A 2 9.14 0.69 7.89
N PRO A 3 8.45 1.40 8.80
CA PRO A 3 7.29 0.85 9.49
C PRO A 3 6.21 0.48 8.46
N ASN A 4 5.63 -0.72 8.61
CA ASN A 4 4.47 -1.11 7.82
C ASN A 4 3.24 -0.35 8.33
N PRO A 5 2.22 -0.13 7.47
CA PRO A 5 0.96 0.43 7.92
C PRO A 5 0.36 -0.32 9.13
N SER A 6 -0.09 0.42 10.12
CA SER A 6 -0.92 -0.05 11.23
C SER A 6 -2.31 -0.42 10.71
N VAL A 7 -2.84 -1.57 11.13
CA VAL A 7 -4.08 -2.15 10.58
C VAL A 7 -5.19 -2.13 11.62
N ILE A 8 -6.30 -1.46 11.29
CA ILE A 8 -7.59 -1.56 11.98
C ILE A 8 -8.48 -2.51 11.18
N LYS A 9 -9.15 -3.43 11.85
CA LYS A 9 -10.02 -4.45 11.23
C LYS A 9 -11.48 -4.09 11.50
N LEU A 10 -12.30 -4.19 10.48
CA LEU A 10 -13.73 -3.90 10.55
C LEU A 10 -14.50 -4.97 9.77
N THR A 11 -15.15 -5.89 10.47
CA THR A 11 -16.02 -6.87 9.84
C THR A 11 -17.28 -6.20 9.30
N PRO A 12 -17.99 -6.82 8.32
CA PRO A 12 -19.27 -6.30 7.85
C PRO A 12 -20.32 -6.20 8.95
N GLU A 13 -20.25 -7.09 9.95
CA GLU A 13 -21.20 -7.11 11.07
C GLU A 13 -20.92 -5.97 12.05
N GLU A 14 -19.66 -5.78 12.44
CA GLU A 14 -19.24 -4.63 13.25
C GLU A 14 -19.61 -3.31 12.55
N TYR A 15 -19.35 -3.20 11.25
CA TYR A 15 -19.71 -2.00 10.49
C TYR A 15 -21.22 -1.70 10.51
N LYS A 16 -22.08 -2.73 10.42
CA LYS A 16 -23.54 -2.54 10.48
C LYS A 16 -24.02 -2.08 11.85
N GLN A 17 -23.31 -2.44 12.91
CA GLN A 17 -23.64 -2.08 14.29
C GLN A 17 -23.16 -0.67 14.67
N LEU A 18 -22.30 -0.05 13.85
CA LEU A 18 -21.85 1.32 14.10
C LEU A 18 -23.00 2.30 13.91
N ALA A 19 -23.26 3.10 14.96
CA ALA A 19 -24.28 4.15 14.92
C ALA A 19 -23.94 5.26 13.90
N SER A 20 -22.65 5.54 13.70
CA SER A 20 -22.18 6.44 12.65
C SER A 20 -20.79 6.03 12.18
N PHE A 21 -20.50 6.26 10.90
CA PHE A 21 -19.18 6.06 10.33
C PHE A 21 -18.86 7.24 9.40
N ASN A 22 -18.06 8.18 9.89
CA ASN A 22 -17.74 9.39 9.15
C ASN A 22 -16.54 9.15 8.25
N ILE A 23 -16.69 9.43 6.96
CA ILE A 23 -15.64 9.30 5.96
C ILE A 23 -15.42 10.66 5.32
N THR A 24 -14.19 11.17 5.41
CA THR A 24 -13.77 12.31 4.61
C THR A 24 -13.09 11.79 3.36
N TYR A 25 -13.59 12.16 2.19
CA TYR A 25 -13.06 11.69 0.91
C TYR A 25 -12.77 12.87 -0.02
N GLY A 26 -12.02 12.62 -1.08
CA GLY A 26 -11.62 13.66 -2.00
C GLY A 26 -10.67 13.17 -3.07
N ARG A 27 -10.38 14.06 -4.02
CA ARG A 27 -9.55 13.81 -5.19
C ARG A 27 -8.17 14.41 -5.02
N ALA A 28 -7.15 13.69 -5.47
CA ALA A 28 -5.79 14.22 -5.58
C ALA A 28 -5.06 13.62 -6.77
N ASN A 29 -4.15 14.39 -7.34
CA ASN A 29 -3.19 13.90 -8.31
C ASN A 29 -1.95 13.36 -7.59
N THR A 30 -1.44 12.22 -8.07
CA THR A 30 -0.20 11.62 -7.55
C THR A 30 0.72 11.31 -8.72
N LYS A 31 1.99 10.98 -8.44
CA LYS A 31 2.92 10.48 -9.47
C LYS A 31 2.46 9.19 -10.17
N PHE A 32 1.43 8.52 -9.65
CA PHE A 32 0.86 7.31 -10.22
C PHE A 32 -0.43 7.57 -11.01
N GLY A 33 -0.90 8.82 -11.06
CA GLY A 33 -2.14 9.25 -11.69
C GLY A 33 -3.12 9.86 -10.69
N ASP A 34 -4.28 10.25 -11.19
CA ASP A 34 -5.38 10.73 -10.38
C ASP A 34 -5.92 9.63 -9.48
N CYS A 35 -6.30 10.01 -8.27
CA CYS A 35 -6.87 9.09 -7.31
C CYS A 35 -7.96 9.75 -6.46
N LEU A 36 -8.87 8.90 -6.03
CA LEU A 36 -9.81 9.17 -4.94
C LEU A 36 -9.26 8.51 -3.69
N MET A 37 -9.19 9.24 -2.58
CA MET A 37 -8.87 8.68 -1.28
C MET A 37 -9.99 8.97 -0.30
N ALA A 38 -10.16 8.07 0.67
CA ALA A 38 -11.10 8.24 1.76
C ALA A 38 -10.48 7.83 3.09
N LEU A 39 -10.73 8.68 4.09
CA LEU A 39 -10.24 8.56 5.45
C LEU A 39 -11.43 8.38 6.40
N ASN A 40 -11.34 7.38 7.27
CA ASN A 40 -12.14 7.36 8.48
C ASN A 40 -11.24 7.81 9.64
N GLU A 41 -11.56 8.97 10.22
CA GLU A 41 -10.68 9.69 11.13
C GLU A 41 -9.30 9.94 10.49
N GLU A 42 -8.24 9.33 11.02
CA GLU A 42 -6.87 9.41 10.45
C GLU A 42 -6.46 8.17 9.63
N SER A 43 -7.36 7.21 9.45
CA SER A 43 -7.08 5.93 8.79
C SER A 43 -7.58 5.89 7.36
N PHE A 44 -6.75 5.44 6.42
CA PHE A 44 -7.19 5.19 5.04
C PHE A 44 -8.13 3.98 5.01
N CYS A 45 -9.37 4.19 4.57
CA CYS A 45 -10.34 3.11 4.39
C CYS A 45 -10.61 2.81 2.91
N PHE A 46 -10.21 3.72 2.00
CA PHE A 46 -10.40 3.56 0.56
C PHE A 46 -9.36 4.37 -0.23
N VAL A 47 -8.82 3.78 -1.30
CA VAL A 47 -7.95 4.44 -2.28
C VAL A 47 -8.21 3.81 -3.66
N HIS A 48 -8.61 4.63 -4.61
CA HIS A 48 -8.96 4.22 -5.97
C HIS A 48 -8.21 5.09 -6.99
N PHE A 49 -7.57 4.48 -7.97
CA PHE A 49 -6.84 5.19 -9.03
C PHE A 49 -7.63 5.27 -10.33
N GLY A 50 -7.40 6.33 -11.10
CA GLY A 50 -8.02 6.53 -12.41
C GLY A 50 -9.36 7.26 -12.29
N ASP A 51 -10.43 6.64 -12.79
CA ASP A 51 -11.77 7.23 -12.80
C ASP A 51 -12.28 7.48 -11.37
N THR A 52 -12.20 8.74 -10.94
CA THR A 52 -12.59 9.12 -9.59
C THR A 52 -14.09 9.08 -9.37
N ASP A 53 -14.90 9.21 -10.41
CA ASP A 53 -16.36 9.20 -10.28
C ASP A 53 -16.84 7.76 -10.07
N ALA A 54 -16.32 6.81 -10.84
CA ALA A 54 -16.50 5.39 -10.57
C ALA A 54 -15.96 5.00 -9.18
N GLY A 55 -14.86 5.63 -8.73
CA GLY A 55 -14.34 5.47 -7.38
C GLY A 55 -15.30 5.94 -6.27
N ILE A 56 -16.06 7.02 -6.50
CA ILE A 56 -17.06 7.54 -5.55
C ILE A 56 -18.23 6.56 -5.45
N ASP A 57 -18.69 6.03 -6.57
CA ASP A 57 -19.77 5.04 -6.59
C ASP A 57 -19.35 3.77 -5.82
N GLU A 58 -18.15 3.26 -6.09
CA GLU A 58 -17.62 2.12 -5.33
C GLU A 58 -17.46 2.43 -3.83
N LEU A 59 -17.05 3.65 -3.46
CA LEU A 59 -16.95 4.07 -2.06
C LEU A 59 -18.31 3.99 -1.37
N LYS A 60 -19.37 4.51 -2.02
CA LYS A 60 -20.75 4.45 -1.51
C LYS A 60 -21.25 3.02 -1.40
N GLU A 61 -20.99 2.16 -2.39
CA GLU A 61 -21.34 0.74 -2.33
C GLU A 61 -20.60 0.01 -1.21
N THR A 62 -19.36 0.37 -0.96
CA THR A 62 -18.54 -0.22 0.09
C THR A 62 -19.02 0.20 1.48
N PHE A 63 -19.48 1.43 1.62
CA PHE A 63 -19.89 2.04 2.88
C PHE A 63 -21.28 2.72 2.77
N PRO A 64 -22.37 1.95 2.57
CA PRO A 64 -23.69 2.50 2.26
C PRO A 64 -24.31 3.33 3.39
N ASN A 65 -23.87 3.13 4.64
CA ASN A 65 -24.39 3.83 5.82
C ASN A 65 -23.38 4.86 6.37
N ALA A 66 -22.32 5.17 5.62
CA ALA A 66 -21.33 6.14 6.07
C ALA A 66 -21.75 7.58 5.74
N ASN A 67 -21.43 8.50 6.66
CA ASN A 67 -21.56 9.93 6.41
C ASN A 67 -20.36 10.38 5.59
N LEU A 68 -20.57 10.67 4.31
CA LEU A 68 -19.51 11.07 3.39
C LEU A 68 -19.37 12.60 3.36
N SER A 69 -18.17 13.10 3.62
CA SER A 69 -17.81 14.52 3.51
C SER A 69 -16.73 14.72 2.45
N LEU A 70 -16.97 15.59 1.47
CA LEU A 70 -16.02 15.91 0.42
C LEU A 70 -15.02 16.98 0.92
N ASN A 71 -13.73 16.67 0.88
CA ASN A 71 -12.66 17.60 1.20
C ASN A 71 -11.39 17.28 0.39
N ASP A 72 -11.34 17.80 -0.85
CA ASP A 72 -10.16 17.62 -1.71
C ASP A 72 -8.89 18.28 -1.14
N GLY A 73 -9.03 19.35 -0.34
CA GLY A 73 -7.89 20.03 0.26
C GLY A 73 -7.11 19.13 1.22
N LEU A 74 -7.83 18.51 2.17
CA LEU A 74 -7.27 17.53 3.10
C LEU A 74 -6.66 16.34 2.34
N ILE A 75 -7.36 15.81 1.33
CA ILE A 75 -6.87 14.65 0.59
C ILE A 75 -5.63 14.98 -0.24
N ARG A 76 -5.54 16.17 -0.85
CA ARG A 76 -4.32 16.63 -1.51
C ARG A 76 -3.14 16.73 -0.55
N GLU A 77 -3.34 17.24 0.66
CA GLU A 77 -2.30 17.25 1.69
C GLU A 77 -1.83 15.82 2.03
N LYS A 78 -2.77 14.88 2.16
CA LYS A 78 -2.46 13.47 2.43
C LYS A 78 -1.87 12.73 1.21
N SER A 79 -1.93 13.29 0.00
CA SER A 79 -1.33 12.68 -1.20
C SER A 79 0.19 12.65 -1.18
N HIS A 80 0.85 13.51 -0.39
CA HIS A 80 2.30 13.48 -0.20
C HIS A 80 2.78 12.15 0.42
N LEU A 81 1.86 11.38 1.02
CA LEU A 81 2.17 10.09 1.62
C LEU A 81 2.56 9.01 0.58
N PHE A 82 2.26 9.22 -0.71
CA PHE A 82 2.75 8.35 -1.80
C PHE A 82 4.25 8.55 -2.10
N ASP A 83 4.84 9.64 -1.61
CA ASP A 83 6.25 9.98 -1.80
C ASP A 83 7.12 9.67 -0.58
N SER A 84 6.53 9.62 0.61
CA SER A 84 7.28 9.36 1.83
C SER A 84 7.58 7.88 2.05
N GLU A 85 8.80 7.60 2.55
CA GLU A 85 9.27 6.27 2.93
C GLU A 85 9.05 5.96 4.42
N GLN A 86 8.76 6.96 5.25
CA GLN A 86 8.63 6.84 6.70
C GLN A 86 7.30 7.41 7.12
N LEU A 87 6.30 6.56 7.27
CA LEU A 87 4.99 7.00 7.71
C LEU A 87 4.36 5.97 8.62
N ASP A 88 3.90 6.44 9.76
CA ASP A 88 2.87 5.77 10.55
C ASP A 88 1.53 5.89 9.81
N ILE A 89 1.37 5.08 8.75
CA ILE A 89 0.11 4.98 8.01
C ILE A 89 -0.83 4.08 8.79
N LYS A 90 -2.06 4.54 9.01
CA LYS A 90 -3.15 3.69 9.50
C LYS A 90 -4.06 3.33 8.34
N VAL A 91 -4.44 2.06 8.24
CA VAL A 91 -5.44 1.58 7.29
C VAL A 91 -6.57 0.86 8.01
N THR A 92 -7.81 1.11 7.58
CA THR A 92 -9.00 0.42 8.08
C THR A 92 -9.51 -0.57 7.05
N LEU A 93 -9.30 -1.86 7.33
CA LEU A 93 -9.68 -2.97 6.45
C LEU A 93 -11.12 -3.40 6.72
N LYS A 94 -12.00 -3.17 5.75
CA LYS A 94 -13.38 -3.70 5.78
C LYS A 94 -13.56 -4.92 4.89
N GLY A 95 -13.81 -6.09 5.50
CA GLY A 95 -14.00 -7.33 4.74
C GLY A 95 -14.21 -8.55 5.61
N THR A 96 -14.35 -9.72 4.98
CA THR A 96 -14.43 -11.00 5.70
C THR A 96 -13.13 -11.28 6.46
N LEU A 97 -13.19 -12.13 7.49
CA LEU A 97 -11.99 -12.55 8.24
C LEU A 97 -10.90 -13.14 7.32
N PHE A 98 -11.30 -13.84 6.25
CA PHE A 98 -10.36 -14.37 5.27
C PHE A 98 -9.70 -13.27 4.45
N GLU A 99 -10.47 -12.32 3.93
CA GLU A 99 -9.96 -11.19 3.16
C GLU A 99 -9.02 -10.32 4.01
N MET A 100 -9.40 -10.02 5.26
CA MET A 100 -8.56 -9.24 6.17
C MET A 100 -7.23 -9.93 6.48
N ARG A 101 -7.21 -11.26 6.68
CA ARG A 101 -5.95 -12.01 6.86
C ARG A 101 -5.04 -11.92 5.63
N VAL A 102 -5.63 -11.97 4.43
CA VAL A 102 -4.86 -11.78 3.18
C VAL A 102 -4.28 -10.37 3.14
N TRP A 103 -5.10 -9.34 3.32
CA TRP A 103 -4.64 -7.95 3.23
C TRP A 103 -3.62 -7.58 4.32
N GLU A 104 -3.80 -8.08 5.53
CA GLU A 104 -2.82 -7.94 6.63
C GLU A 104 -1.48 -8.57 6.26
N TYR A 105 -1.47 -9.77 5.67
CA TYR A 105 -0.24 -10.37 5.15
C TYR A 105 0.41 -9.48 4.08
N LEU A 106 -0.38 -8.90 3.16
CA LEU A 106 0.13 -8.02 2.11
C LEU A 106 0.80 -6.77 2.68
N VAL A 107 0.20 -6.14 3.70
CA VAL A 107 0.76 -4.97 4.39
C VAL A 107 2.18 -5.23 4.91
N HIS A 108 2.50 -6.48 5.25
CA HIS A 108 3.82 -6.90 5.72
C HIS A 108 4.80 -7.28 4.61
N VAL A 109 4.36 -7.38 3.35
CA VAL A 109 5.27 -7.64 2.22
C VAL A 109 6.15 -6.41 2.01
N PRO A 110 7.49 -6.51 2.12
CA PRO A 110 8.36 -5.34 2.05
C PRO A 110 8.28 -4.61 0.71
N ARG A 111 8.46 -3.29 0.74
CA ARG A 111 8.59 -2.45 -0.47
C ARG A 111 9.73 -2.96 -1.35
N GLY A 112 9.50 -3.04 -2.67
CA GLY A 112 10.48 -3.53 -3.64
C GLY A 112 10.63 -5.04 -3.70
N LYS A 113 9.86 -5.79 -2.89
CA LYS A 113 9.75 -7.25 -2.97
C LYS A 113 8.41 -7.63 -3.58
N THR A 114 8.42 -8.74 -4.31
CA THR A 114 7.22 -9.37 -4.86
C THR A 114 7.03 -10.74 -4.22
N VAL A 115 5.78 -11.17 -4.11
CA VAL A 115 5.39 -12.48 -3.59
C VAL A 115 4.45 -13.16 -4.56
N PHE A 116 4.42 -14.49 -4.55
CA PHE A 116 3.48 -15.27 -5.35
C PHE A 116 2.17 -15.51 -4.60
N TYR A 117 1.07 -15.70 -5.34
CA TYR A 117 -0.23 -16.03 -4.74
C TYR A 117 -0.16 -17.27 -3.83
N GLU A 118 0.65 -18.27 -4.20
CA GLU A 118 0.91 -19.48 -3.44
C GLU A 118 1.65 -19.19 -2.13
N GLU A 119 2.58 -18.23 -2.14
CA GLU A 119 3.32 -17.81 -0.95
C GLU A 119 2.40 -17.06 0.01
N VAL A 120 1.50 -16.22 -0.49
CA VAL A 120 0.47 -15.56 0.32
C VAL A 120 -0.43 -16.62 0.97
N ALA A 121 -0.91 -17.59 0.18
CA ALA A 121 -1.76 -18.69 0.68
C ALA A 121 -1.06 -19.51 1.78
N LYS A 122 0.24 -19.81 1.59
CA LYS A 122 1.07 -20.47 2.61
C LYS A 122 1.26 -19.59 3.85
N GLY A 123 1.54 -18.30 3.66
CA GLY A 123 1.79 -17.33 4.71
C GLY A 123 0.61 -17.11 5.66
N ILE A 124 -0.63 -17.23 5.15
CA ILE A 124 -1.85 -17.16 5.97
C ILE A 124 -2.31 -18.53 6.53
N GLY A 125 -1.51 -19.59 6.36
CA GLY A 125 -1.82 -20.95 6.82
C GLY A 125 -2.93 -21.66 6.01
N LYS A 126 -3.20 -21.22 4.77
CA LYS A 126 -4.25 -21.76 3.88
C LYS A 126 -3.67 -22.11 2.51
N SER A 127 -2.64 -22.94 2.47
CA SER A 127 -1.86 -23.27 1.26
C SER A 127 -2.69 -23.76 0.07
N LYS A 128 -3.81 -24.46 0.31
CA LYS A 128 -4.73 -24.96 -0.74
C LYS A 128 -5.68 -23.88 -1.30
N SER A 129 -5.69 -22.67 -0.74
CA SER A 129 -6.70 -21.63 -1.02
C SER A 129 -6.22 -20.55 -1.99
N VAL A 130 -5.31 -20.86 -2.91
CA VAL A 130 -4.70 -19.90 -3.86
C VAL A 130 -5.75 -19.11 -4.65
N ARG A 131 -6.80 -19.76 -5.16
CA ARG A 131 -7.88 -19.08 -5.89
C ARG A 131 -8.68 -18.11 -5.01
N ALA A 132 -8.91 -18.48 -3.74
CA ALA A 132 -9.59 -17.60 -2.79
C ALA A 132 -8.71 -16.40 -2.43
N VAL A 133 -7.40 -16.61 -2.27
CA VAL A 133 -6.41 -15.52 -2.09
C VAL A 133 -6.44 -14.57 -3.29
N ALA A 134 -6.41 -15.08 -4.52
CA ALA A 134 -6.48 -14.23 -5.72
C ALA A 134 -7.75 -13.36 -5.74
N LYS A 135 -8.91 -13.91 -5.36
CA LYS A 135 -10.15 -13.15 -5.21
C LYS A 135 -10.05 -12.07 -4.11
N ALA A 136 -9.48 -12.40 -2.95
CA ALA A 136 -9.28 -11.44 -1.88
C ALA A 136 -8.33 -10.30 -2.28
N VAL A 137 -7.23 -10.62 -2.96
CA VAL A 137 -6.29 -9.63 -3.52
C VAL A 137 -6.98 -8.68 -4.49
N ALA A 138 -7.85 -9.20 -5.38
CA ALA A 138 -8.59 -8.41 -6.34
C ALA A 138 -9.65 -7.49 -5.70
N LYS A 139 -10.20 -7.88 -4.54
CA LYS A 139 -11.15 -7.10 -3.76
C LYS A 139 -10.53 -6.01 -2.88
N ASN A 140 -9.20 -5.86 -2.89
CA ASN A 140 -8.56 -4.78 -2.14
C ASN A 140 -9.07 -3.41 -2.62
N ARG A 141 -9.48 -2.57 -1.68
CA ARG A 141 -10.00 -1.21 -1.91
C ARG A 141 -9.07 -0.10 -1.46
N ILE A 142 -7.92 -0.45 -0.91
CA ILE A 142 -6.92 0.51 -0.42
C ILE A 142 -5.67 0.33 -1.27
N ALA A 143 -5.74 0.81 -2.51
CA ALA A 143 -4.59 0.77 -3.42
C ALA A 143 -3.34 1.37 -2.76
N TYR A 144 -2.16 0.91 -3.18
CA TYR A 144 -0.85 1.33 -2.69
C TYR A 144 -0.54 0.97 -1.22
N PHE A 145 -1.38 1.37 -0.25
CA PHE A 145 -1.14 1.14 1.18
C PHE A 145 -1.38 -0.31 1.60
N VAL A 146 -2.35 -0.99 0.98
CA VAL A 146 -2.40 -2.45 0.97
C VAL A 146 -1.79 -2.91 -0.35
N PRO A 147 -0.53 -3.40 -0.37
CA PRO A 147 0.28 -3.49 -1.58
C PRO A 147 -0.03 -4.72 -2.43
N CYS A 148 -1.27 -4.85 -2.90
CA CYS A 148 -1.72 -5.95 -3.76
C CYS A 148 -1.00 -5.99 -5.11
N HIS A 149 -0.38 -4.89 -5.55
CA HIS A 149 0.49 -4.85 -6.74
C HIS A 149 1.79 -5.66 -6.57
N ARG A 150 2.19 -5.99 -5.33
CA ARG A 150 3.36 -6.86 -5.06
C ARG A 150 3.09 -8.35 -5.26
N VAL A 151 1.82 -8.75 -5.42
CA VAL A 151 1.44 -10.14 -5.65
C VAL A 151 1.44 -10.46 -7.14
N ILE A 152 2.17 -11.50 -7.57
CA ILE A 152 2.26 -11.92 -8.97
C ILE A 152 2.06 -13.44 -9.11
N TYR A 153 1.89 -13.92 -10.34
CA TYR A 153 1.85 -15.36 -10.60
C TYR A 153 3.26 -15.97 -10.59
N LYS A 154 3.35 -17.25 -10.23
CA LYS A 154 4.62 -18.01 -10.20
C LYS A 154 5.36 -18.05 -11.54
N ASN A 155 4.63 -17.95 -12.65
CA ASN A 155 5.19 -17.83 -14.00
C ASN A 155 5.65 -16.39 -14.37
N LEU A 156 5.81 -15.51 -13.37
CA LEU A 156 6.24 -14.12 -13.49
C LEU A 156 5.27 -13.21 -14.28
N LYS A 157 4.07 -13.68 -14.61
CA LYS A 157 3.01 -12.81 -15.11
C LYS A 157 2.50 -11.92 -13.98
N LEU A 158 2.30 -10.64 -14.27
CA LEU A 158 1.79 -9.69 -13.29
C LEU A 158 0.37 -10.03 -12.86
N GLY A 159 -0.43 -10.54 -13.79
CA GLY A 159 -1.83 -10.83 -13.55
C GLY A 159 -2.70 -9.58 -13.44
N ASN A 160 -4.00 -9.81 -13.31
CA ASN A 160 -4.98 -8.73 -13.38
C ASN A 160 -4.86 -7.83 -12.14
N TYR A 161 -4.73 -6.54 -12.39
CA TYR A 161 -4.78 -5.50 -11.38
C TYR A 161 -6.06 -4.71 -11.56
N LYS A 162 -6.75 -4.42 -10.45
CA LYS A 162 -8.06 -3.76 -10.47
C LYS A 162 -8.05 -2.44 -11.23
N TRP A 163 -6.96 -1.68 -11.10
CA TRP A 163 -6.77 -0.38 -11.73
C TRP A 163 -5.84 -0.44 -12.96
N GLY A 164 -5.76 -1.61 -13.61
CA GLY A 164 -5.00 -1.80 -14.85
C GLY A 164 -3.55 -2.27 -14.65
N GLU A 165 -3.06 -3.08 -15.59
CA GLU A 165 -1.71 -3.65 -15.53
C GLU A 165 -0.61 -2.58 -15.60
N ASP A 166 -0.83 -1.50 -16.34
CA ASP A 166 0.13 -0.40 -16.49
C ASP A 166 0.43 0.28 -15.16
N LEU A 167 -0.60 0.52 -14.34
CA LEU A 167 -0.40 1.08 -13.01
C LEU A 167 0.38 0.12 -12.11
N LYS A 168 0.07 -1.19 -12.16
CA LYS A 168 0.84 -2.21 -11.43
C LYS A 168 2.32 -2.21 -11.84
N ARG A 169 2.62 -2.08 -13.14
CA ARG A 169 3.99 -1.95 -13.66
C ARG A 169 4.68 -0.69 -13.14
N LYS A 170 4.01 0.47 -13.20
CA LYS A 170 4.54 1.75 -12.70
C LYS A 170 4.88 1.68 -11.20
N LEU A 171 3.98 1.11 -10.40
CA LEU A 171 4.18 0.93 -8.95
C LEU A 171 5.41 0.05 -8.66
N LEU A 172 5.49 -1.12 -9.29
CA LEU A 172 6.62 -2.04 -9.11
C LEU A 172 7.95 -1.44 -9.58
N ALA A 173 7.95 -0.73 -10.72
CA ALA A 173 9.14 -0.07 -11.24
C ALA A 173 9.64 1.02 -10.29
N ASN A 174 8.73 1.86 -9.78
CA ASN A 174 9.06 2.89 -8.80
C ASN A 174 9.66 2.30 -7.53
N GLU A 175 9.08 1.23 -6.98
CA GLU A 175 9.63 0.56 -5.79
C GLU A 175 11.03 -0.01 -6.01
N LYS A 176 11.29 -0.63 -7.19
CA LYS A 176 12.62 -1.13 -7.55
C LYS A 176 13.64 0.00 -7.71
N GLN A 177 13.26 1.11 -8.32
CA GLN A 177 14.14 2.26 -8.51
C GLN A 177 14.53 2.88 -7.16
N THR A 178 13.56 3.06 -6.26
CA THR A 178 13.82 3.50 -4.88
C THR A 178 14.81 2.58 -4.17
N ALA A 179 14.61 1.25 -4.26
CA ALA A 179 15.52 0.28 -3.65
C ALA A 179 16.95 0.36 -4.23
N LYS A 180 17.08 0.53 -5.55
CA LYS A 180 18.39 0.67 -6.23
C LYS A 180 19.11 1.95 -5.82
N ARG A 181 18.41 3.09 -5.77
CA ARG A 181 18.98 4.38 -5.33
C ARG A 181 19.53 4.26 -3.91
N LYS A 182 18.74 3.70 -2.99
CA LYS A 182 19.15 3.47 -1.61
C LYS A 182 20.39 2.59 -1.48
N PHE A 183 20.47 1.51 -2.27
CA PHE A 183 21.67 0.67 -2.30
C PHE A 183 22.89 1.46 -2.75
N LEU A 184 22.75 2.28 -3.81
CA LEU A 184 23.85 3.11 -4.31
C LEU A 184 24.27 4.20 -3.32
N ASP A 185 23.31 4.84 -2.67
CA ASP A 185 23.58 5.87 -1.65
C ASP A 185 24.30 5.28 -0.43
N LEU A 186 23.85 4.12 0.05
CA LEU A 186 24.52 3.39 1.13
C LEU A 186 25.93 2.97 0.75
N PHE A 187 26.11 2.43 -0.46
CA PHE A 187 27.42 2.02 -0.97
C PHE A 187 28.39 3.21 -1.06
N ASN A 188 27.93 4.33 -1.62
CA ASN A 188 28.73 5.55 -1.74
C ASN A 188 29.08 6.15 -0.37
N ASN A 189 28.14 6.13 0.59
CA ASN A 189 28.38 6.62 1.94
C ASN A 189 29.40 5.75 2.70
N CYS A 190 29.30 4.43 2.62
CA CYS A 190 30.30 3.52 3.17
C CYS A 190 31.69 3.74 2.55
N ARG A 191 31.77 3.92 1.23
CA ARG A 191 33.03 4.19 0.53
C ARG A 191 33.65 5.51 0.97
N LYS A 192 32.85 6.59 1.08
CA LYS A 192 33.32 7.90 1.57
C LYS A 192 33.79 7.84 3.02
N LYS A 193 33.12 7.08 3.88
CA LYS A 193 33.52 6.90 5.28
C LYS A 193 34.88 6.18 5.38
N LYS A 194 35.04 5.08 4.63
CA LYS A 194 36.30 4.32 4.60
C LYS A 194 37.48 5.13 4.05
N LEU A 195 37.25 5.98 3.03
CA LEU A 195 38.28 6.88 2.50
C LEU A 195 38.70 7.98 3.50
N LYS A 196 37.78 8.42 4.37
CA LYS A 196 38.09 9.40 5.42
C LYS A 196 38.86 8.77 6.58
N GLU A 197 38.53 7.55 6.96
CA GLU A 197 39.23 6.78 8.01
C GLU A 197 40.70 6.54 7.62
N VAL A 198 40.95 6.05 6.39
CA VAL A 198 42.33 5.86 5.87
C VAL A 198 43.12 7.18 5.81
N ALA A 199 42.47 8.28 5.40
CA ALA A 199 43.13 9.59 5.33
C ALA A 199 43.36 10.27 6.70
N GLN A 200 42.77 9.76 7.78
CA GLN A 200 43.04 10.18 9.16
C GLN A 200 44.18 9.36 9.77
N GLU A 201 44.23 8.05 9.52
CA GLU A 201 45.35 7.18 9.93
C GLU A 201 46.69 7.66 9.33
N ASP A 202 46.71 8.03 8.04
CA ASP A 202 47.91 8.56 7.37
C ASP A 202 48.41 9.93 7.90
N ARG A 203 47.64 10.60 8.77
CA ARG A 203 48.02 11.89 9.40
C ARG A 203 48.51 11.75 10.84
N GLU A 204 48.23 10.63 11.51
CA GLU A 204 48.69 10.37 12.87
C GLU A 204 50.05 9.66 12.90
N ASP A 205 50.48 9.09 11.77
CA ASP A 205 51.80 8.46 11.57
C ASP A 205 52.88 9.40 10.97
N LYS A 206 52.67 10.73 10.99
CA LYS A 206 53.65 11.76 10.58
C LYS A 206 53.89 12.79 11.67
#